data_AF-A0A976JEV3-F1
#
_entry.id   AF-A0A976JEV3-F1
#
_cell.length_a   1.000
_cell.length_b   1.000
_cell.length_c   1.000
_cell.angle_alpha   90.00
_cell.angle_beta   90.00
_cell.angle_gamma   90.00
#
_symmetry.space_group_name_H-M   'P 1'
#
loop_
_entity.id
_entity.type
_entity.pdbx_description
1 polymer ?
#
loop_
_entity_poly.entity_id
_entity_poly.type
_entity_poly.pdbx_seq_one_letter_code
_entity_poly.pdbx_strand_id
1 'polypeptide(L)'
;MNFLERAISHSRATVSLLLFVLIAGVFARSWISVDLNPNVSVPYVMVMVTHQGISPEDANRLLVKPLETELKSLDGVEELTAQAREGSAFAIVEFEPEIDVDAALADVREAVSRAKAEFPDDTDEPLVKEMSASPEPTVVITFSGDQLTERELFHIVRQLRQDVEALPEILEANLSGDREEVVEVLLDPSRLEHYNLTAEELLKSVSANNLLIPSGEYDTARGRFGVKVPGLIEDREDVINLPVKFNADGVVTLSDVTDIRRTFKDRS
;
A
#
# COMPACT_ATOMS: atom_id res chain seq x y z
N MET A 1 -16.62 59.71 -23.82
CA MET A 1 -17.95 59.91 -24.45
C MET A 1 -18.02 59.41 -25.91
N ASN A 2 -16.91 59.35 -26.66
CA ASN A 2 -16.92 58.91 -28.08
C ASN A 2 -17.16 57.42 -28.37
N PHE A 3 -17.10 56.53 -27.38
CA PHE A 3 -17.33 55.09 -27.59
C PHE A 3 -18.80 54.78 -27.85
N LEU A 4 -19.69 55.37 -27.05
CA LEU A 4 -21.13 55.17 -27.17
C LEU A 4 -21.67 55.75 -28.49
N GLU A 5 -21.21 56.95 -28.87
CA GLU A 5 -21.56 57.57 -30.16
C GLU A 5 -21.09 56.75 -31.37
N ARG A 6 -19.91 56.12 -31.30
CA ARG A 6 -19.44 55.22 -32.38
C ARG A 6 -20.25 53.93 -32.45
N ALA A 7 -20.58 53.34 -31.30
CA ALA A 7 -21.39 52.14 -31.24
C ALA A 7 -22.81 52.35 -31.81
N ILE A 8 -23.38 53.55 -31.60
CA ILE A 8 -24.71 53.93 -32.11
C ILE A 8 -24.66 54.32 -33.59
N SER A 9 -23.67 55.12 -34.01
CA SER A 9 -23.53 55.55 -35.41
C SER A 9 -23.21 54.40 -36.37
N HIS A 10 -22.53 53.35 -35.90
CA HIS A 10 -22.17 52.16 -36.69
C HIS A 10 -23.02 50.94 -36.31
N SER A 11 -24.34 51.13 -36.16
CA SER A 11 -25.30 50.11 -35.71
C SER A 11 -25.18 48.76 -36.42
N ARG A 12 -24.92 48.73 -37.74
CA ARG A 12 -24.74 47.49 -38.52
C ARG A 12 -23.50 46.69 -38.10
N ALA A 13 -22.39 47.38 -37.82
CA ALA A 13 -21.16 46.76 -37.35
C ALA A 13 -21.34 46.24 -35.92
N THR A 14 -21.99 47.03 -35.06
CA THR A 14 -22.31 46.64 -33.67
C THR A 14 -23.21 45.40 -33.63
N VAL A 15 -24.26 45.34 -34.46
CA VAL A 15 -25.15 44.16 -34.56
C VAL A 15 -24.41 42.95 -35.12
N SER A 16 -23.55 43.13 -36.12
CA SER A 16 -22.76 42.01 -36.69
C SER A 16 -21.78 41.44 -35.67
N LEU A 17 -21.12 42.30 -34.88
CA LEU A 17 -20.23 41.88 -33.80
C LEU A 17 -21.00 41.14 -32.71
N LEU A 18 -22.17 41.64 -32.31
CA LEU A 18 -23.04 40.94 -31.35
C LEU A 18 -23.41 39.55 -31.87
N LEU A 19 -23.81 39.46 -33.14
CA LEU A 19 -24.22 38.20 -33.76
C LEU A 19 -23.05 37.21 -33.86
N PHE A 20 -21.85 37.71 -34.17
CA PHE A 20 -20.62 36.92 -34.12
C PHE A 20 -20.32 36.38 -32.72
N VAL A 21 -20.39 37.22 -31.69
CA VAL A 21 -20.15 36.81 -30.29
C VAL A 21 -21.18 35.77 -29.84
N LEU A 22 -22.45 35.92 -30.23
CA LEU A 22 -23.49 34.94 -29.91
C LEU A 22 -23.24 33.59 -30.59
N ILE A 23 -22.90 33.59 -31.88
CA ILE A 23 -22.57 32.37 -32.61
C ILE A 23 -21.34 31.71 -32.02
N ALA A 24 -20.26 32.47 -31.78
CA ALA A 24 -19.05 31.97 -31.14
C ALA A 24 -19.32 31.39 -29.75
N GLY A 25 -20.18 32.04 -28.96
CA GLY A 25 -20.61 31.56 -27.65
C GLY A 25 -21.39 30.24 -27.71
N VAL A 26 -22.27 30.07 -28.71
CA VAL A 26 -23.01 28.80 -28.92
C VAL A 26 -22.04 27.67 -29.30
N PHE A 27 -21.09 27.92 -30.20
CA PHE A 27 -20.07 26.92 -30.54
C PHE A 27 -19.17 26.58 -29.36
N ALA A 28 -18.70 27.59 -28.61
CA ALA A 28 -17.88 27.39 -27.42
C ALA A 28 -18.61 26.56 -26.35
N ARG A 29 -19.90 26.83 -26.13
CA ARG A 29 -20.72 26.03 -25.19
C ARG A 29 -20.77 24.55 -25.56
N SER A 30 -20.81 24.21 -26.85
CA SER A 30 -20.82 22.81 -27.29
C SER A 30 -19.46 22.11 -27.19
N TRP A 31 -18.37 22.88 -27.08
CA TRP A 31 -17.00 22.36 -26.99
C TRP A 31 -16.46 22.31 -25.56
N ILE A 32 -17.02 23.11 -24.65
CA ILE A 32 -16.66 23.05 -23.23
C ILE A 32 -17.20 21.74 -22.64
N SER A 33 -16.30 20.85 -22.27
CA SER A 33 -16.62 19.69 -21.45
C SER A 33 -17.19 20.15 -20.11
N VAL A 34 -18.37 19.65 -19.76
CA VAL A 34 -18.97 19.87 -18.43
C VAL A 34 -18.48 18.74 -17.55
N ASP A 35 -17.70 19.06 -16.53
CA ASP A 35 -17.36 18.12 -15.48
C ASP A 35 -18.36 18.26 -14.33
N LEU A 36 -18.83 17.12 -13.80
CA LEU A 36 -19.80 17.09 -12.70
C LEU A 36 -19.13 17.43 -11.36
N ASN A 37 -17.82 17.21 -11.26
CA ASN A 37 -17.01 17.50 -10.09
C ASN A 37 -15.82 18.36 -10.53
N PRO A 38 -15.84 19.70 -10.35
CA PRO A 38 -14.66 20.50 -10.64
C PRO A 38 -13.51 19.98 -9.77
N ASN A 39 -12.42 19.54 -10.41
CA ASN A 39 -11.25 19.06 -9.71
C ASN A 39 -10.57 20.23 -8.99
N VAL A 40 -10.93 20.45 -7.72
CA VAL A 40 -10.16 21.30 -6.82
C VAL A 40 -9.11 20.39 -6.20
N SER A 41 -7.91 20.41 -6.75
CA SER A 41 -6.78 19.62 -6.28
C SER A 41 -6.21 20.23 -5.00
N VAL A 42 -6.92 20.09 -3.88
CA VAL A 42 -6.36 20.39 -2.56
C VAL A 42 -5.40 19.25 -2.22
N PRO A 43 -4.11 19.50 -1.97
CA PRO A 43 -3.16 18.45 -1.63
C PRO A 43 -3.48 17.91 -0.24
N TYR A 44 -3.95 16.68 -0.17
CA TYR A 44 -3.99 15.94 1.08
C TYR A 44 -2.88 14.90 1.09
N VAL A 45 -2.19 14.77 2.21
CA VAL A 45 -1.20 13.71 2.42
C VAL A 45 -1.63 12.88 3.63
N MET A 46 -1.78 11.58 3.41
CA MET A 46 -2.09 10.61 4.45
C MET A 46 -0.81 9.95 4.94
N VAL A 47 -0.68 9.87 6.27
CA VAL A 47 0.34 9.10 6.97
C VAL A 47 -0.35 8.03 7.79
N MET A 48 0.08 6.78 7.62
CA MET A 48 -0.37 5.63 8.40
C MET A 48 0.83 4.99 9.11
N VAL A 49 0.70 4.77 10.41
CA VAL A 49 1.69 4.08 11.23
C VAL A 49 1.02 2.90 11.90
N THR A 50 1.62 1.72 11.76
CA THR A 50 1.10 0.48 12.37
C THR A 50 2.04 0.04 13.48
N HIS A 51 1.47 -0.33 14.62
CA HIS A 51 2.20 -0.88 15.74
C HIS A 51 1.34 -1.96 16.40
N GLN A 52 1.70 -3.22 16.23
CA GLN A 52 0.85 -4.33 16.69
C GLN A 52 0.72 -4.35 18.21
N GLY A 53 -0.52 -4.46 18.71
CA GLY A 53 -0.80 -4.61 20.15
C GLY A 53 -0.79 -3.32 20.97
N ILE A 54 -0.69 -2.14 20.35
CA ILE A 54 -0.81 -0.86 21.06
C ILE A 54 -2.27 -0.50 21.37
N SER A 55 -2.50 0.03 22.58
CA SER A 55 -3.81 0.58 22.97
C SER A 55 -4.10 1.91 22.25
N PRO A 56 -5.36 2.30 22.01
CA PRO A 56 -5.68 3.60 21.42
C PRO A 56 -5.10 4.79 22.20
N GLU A 57 -5.07 4.72 23.53
CA GLU A 57 -4.52 5.76 24.40
C GLU A 57 -3.00 5.89 24.25
N ASP A 58 -2.29 4.76 24.19
CA ASP A 58 -0.85 4.75 23.99
C ASP A 58 -0.48 5.14 22.55
N ALA A 59 -1.24 4.70 21.55
CA ALA A 59 -1.06 5.11 20.16
C ALA A 59 -1.20 6.63 20.00
N ASN A 60 -2.17 7.23 20.69
CA ASN A 60 -2.32 8.68 20.70
C ASN A 60 -1.07 9.37 21.29
N ARG A 61 -0.54 8.85 22.41
CA ARG A 61 0.59 9.46 23.10
C ARG A 61 1.95 9.23 22.41
N LEU A 62 2.18 8.03 21.89
CA LEU A 62 3.49 7.57 21.42
C LEU A 62 3.64 7.65 19.90
N LEU A 63 2.55 7.65 19.14
CA LEU A 63 2.59 7.74 17.67
C LEU A 63 2.02 9.08 17.19
N VAL A 64 0.80 9.41 17.60
CA VAL A 64 0.11 10.62 17.11
C VAL A 64 0.80 11.90 17.60
N LYS A 65 1.19 12.01 18.87
CA LYS A 65 1.81 13.25 19.39
C LYS A 65 3.15 13.62 18.73
N PRO A 66 4.09 12.67 18.53
CA PRO A 66 5.30 12.97 17.77
C PRO A 66 5.00 13.35 16.32
N LEU A 67 4.09 12.62 15.65
CA LEU A 67 3.65 12.97 14.29
C LEU A 67 3.05 14.36 14.21
N GLU A 68 2.13 14.71 15.12
CA GLU A 68 1.51 16.04 15.16
C GLU A 68 2.54 17.14 15.33
N THR A 69 3.59 16.90 16.11
CA THR A 69 4.62 17.89 16.40
C THR A 69 5.45 18.19 15.16
N GLU A 70 5.89 17.14 14.45
CA GLU A 70 6.68 17.29 13.22
C GLU A 70 5.83 17.81 12.05
N LEU A 71 4.61 17.30 11.87
CA LEU A 71 3.74 17.67 10.75
C LEU A 71 3.20 19.10 10.85
N LYS A 72 2.89 19.59 12.06
CA LYS A 72 2.46 21.00 12.26
C LYS A 72 3.57 22.02 12.01
N SER A 73 4.83 21.58 11.96
CA SER A 73 5.96 22.46 11.73
C SER A 73 6.23 22.71 10.24
N LEU A 74 5.54 22.00 9.35
CA LEU A 74 5.65 22.14 7.91
C LEU A 74 5.00 23.45 7.43
N ASP A 75 5.60 24.08 6.43
CA ASP A 75 5.07 25.31 5.83
C ASP A 75 3.86 25.01 4.94
N GLY A 76 2.82 25.84 5.05
CA GLY A 76 1.59 25.76 4.25
C GLY A 76 0.66 24.60 4.60
N VAL A 77 0.75 24.07 5.82
CA VAL A 77 -0.28 23.20 6.40
C VAL A 77 -1.49 24.06 6.81
N GLU A 78 -2.65 23.79 6.20
CA GLU A 78 -3.92 24.44 6.53
C GLU A 78 -4.62 23.72 7.68
N GLU A 79 -4.74 22.38 7.59
CA GLU A 79 -5.37 21.56 8.63
C GLU A 79 -4.59 20.26 8.86
N LEU A 80 -4.51 19.83 10.12
CA LEU A 80 -3.98 18.51 10.49
C LEU A 80 -5.00 17.76 11.33
N THR A 81 -5.49 16.64 10.80
CA THR A 81 -6.36 15.71 11.52
C THR A 81 -5.62 14.42 11.81
N ALA A 82 -5.52 14.02 13.08
CA ALA A 82 -4.93 12.75 13.47
C ALA A 82 -5.89 11.90 14.33
N GLN A 83 -5.82 10.59 14.16
CA GLN A 83 -6.65 9.60 14.84
C GLN A 83 -5.80 8.43 15.32
N ALA A 84 -5.99 8.03 16.57
CA ALA A 84 -5.41 6.81 17.12
C ALA A 84 -6.47 5.70 17.17
N ARG A 85 -6.07 4.48 16.80
CA ARG A 85 -6.88 3.27 16.88
C ARG A 85 -6.05 2.17 17.53
N GLU A 86 -6.73 1.08 17.90
CA GLU A 86 -6.02 -0.11 18.34
C GLU A 86 -5.12 -0.61 17.19
N GLY A 87 -3.84 -0.85 17.50
CA GLY A 87 -2.87 -1.34 16.52
C GLY A 87 -2.35 -0.33 15.48
N SER A 88 -2.89 0.91 15.42
CA SER A 88 -2.52 1.87 14.35
C SER A 88 -2.82 3.34 14.69
N ALA A 89 -2.12 4.24 14.00
CA ALA A 89 -2.35 5.67 14.02
C ALA A 89 -2.42 6.23 12.59
N PHE A 90 -3.29 7.21 12.39
CA PHE A 90 -3.51 7.87 11.11
C PHE A 90 -3.36 9.38 11.28
N ALA A 91 -2.72 10.05 10.33
CA ALA A 91 -2.70 11.50 10.23
C ALA A 91 -2.99 11.92 8.78
N ILE A 92 -3.81 12.95 8.60
CA ILE A 92 -4.15 13.55 7.32
C ILE A 92 -3.74 15.01 7.42
N VAL A 93 -2.84 15.41 6.54
CA VAL A 93 -2.34 16.78 6.41
C VAL A 93 -3.00 17.40 5.19
N GLU A 94 -3.68 18.51 5.38
CA GLU A 94 -4.22 19.37 4.32
C GLU A 94 -3.27 20.53 4.10
N PHE A 95 -2.88 20.75 2.85
CA PHE A 95 -2.00 21.84 2.45
C PHE A 95 -2.77 22.92 1.69
N GLU A 96 -2.22 24.13 1.70
CA GLU A 96 -2.71 25.24 0.88
C GLU A 96 -2.71 24.85 -0.62
N PRO A 97 -3.75 25.21 -1.41
CA PRO A 97 -3.87 24.84 -2.82
C PRO A 97 -2.71 25.31 -3.72
N GLU A 98 -1.94 26.31 -3.29
CA GLU A 98 -0.79 26.85 -4.01
C GLU A 98 0.48 25.98 -3.90
N ILE A 99 0.49 24.99 -3.01
CA ILE A 99 1.64 24.10 -2.80
C ILE A 99 1.65 22.96 -3.83
N ASP A 100 2.84 22.68 -4.35
CA ASP A 100 3.09 21.55 -5.22
C ASP A 100 2.99 20.22 -4.43
N VAL A 101 2.19 19.29 -4.95
CA VAL A 101 1.87 18.04 -4.24
C VAL A 101 3.09 17.15 -4.04
N ASP A 102 4.01 17.11 -5.02
CA ASP A 102 5.24 16.31 -4.91
C ASP A 102 6.17 16.89 -3.85
N ALA A 103 6.26 18.22 -3.77
CA ALA A 103 7.00 18.93 -2.72
C ALA A 103 6.40 18.64 -1.32
N ALA A 104 5.08 18.80 -1.17
CA ALA A 104 4.40 18.49 0.09
C ALA A 104 4.61 17.02 0.52
N LEU A 105 4.56 16.08 -0.43
CA LEU A 105 4.79 14.66 -0.15
C LEU A 105 6.23 14.41 0.33
N ALA A 106 7.22 15.09 -0.24
CA ALA A 106 8.61 15.00 0.18
C ALA A 106 8.80 15.56 1.60
N ASP A 107 8.23 16.72 1.88
CA ASP A 107 8.31 17.38 3.19
C ASP A 107 7.65 16.56 4.29
N VAL A 108 6.48 15.97 4.01
CA VAL A 108 5.80 15.05 4.94
C VAL A 108 6.64 13.80 5.19
N ARG A 109 7.25 13.21 4.16
CA ARG A 109 8.14 12.04 4.34
C ARG A 109 9.32 12.37 5.25
N GLU A 110 9.90 13.56 5.08
CA GLU A 110 11.01 14.00 5.93
C GLU A 110 10.55 14.19 7.39
N ALA A 111 9.43 14.88 7.60
CA ALA A 111 8.85 15.08 8.92
C ALA A 111 8.49 13.76 9.62
N VAL A 112 7.89 12.81 8.89
CA VAL A 112 7.59 11.48 9.41
C VAL A 112 8.86 10.71 9.75
N SER A 113 9.91 10.84 8.94
CA SER A 113 11.21 10.22 9.24
C SER A 113 11.85 10.80 10.50
N ARG A 114 11.63 12.07 10.83
CA ARG A 114 12.09 12.67 12.09
C ARG A 114 11.25 12.16 13.27
N ALA A 115 9.92 12.15 13.13
CA ALA A 115 9.00 11.64 14.14
C ALA A 115 9.26 10.17 14.48
N LYS A 116 9.68 9.38 13.49
CA LYS A 116 10.03 7.96 13.66
C LYS A 116 11.09 7.72 14.74
N ALA A 117 11.98 8.67 14.99
CA ALA A 117 12.99 8.55 16.04
C ALA A 117 12.40 8.52 17.46
N GLU A 118 11.16 8.96 17.64
CA GLU A 118 10.44 8.97 18.91
C GLU A 118 9.45 7.80 19.05
N PHE A 119 9.23 7.03 17.99
CA PHE A 119 8.32 5.89 18.05
C PHE A 119 8.91 4.75 18.89
N PRO A 120 8.06 3.91 19.49
CA PRO A 120 8.51 2.69 20.14
C PRO A 120 9.28 1.78 19.17
N ASP A 121 10.22 1.01 19.71
CA ASP A 121 10.84 -0.10 19.01
C ASP A 121 9.75 -1.07 18.47
N ASP A 122 10.04 -1.76 17.38
CA ASP A 122 9.10 -2.67 16.69
C ASP A 122 7.86 -1.99 16.02
N THR A 123 7.88 -0.66 15.83
CA THR A 123 6.89 0.02 14.98
C THR A 123 7.17 -0.23 13.50
N ASP A 124 6.14 -0.55 12.72
CA ASP A 124 6.27 -0.76 11.27
C ASP A 124 6.65 0.53 10.54
N GLU A 125 7.20 0.40 9.33
CA GLU A 125 7.56 1.56 8.51
C GLU A 125 6.32 2.43 8.22
N PRO A 126 6.34 3.73 8.55
CA PRO A 126 5.25 4.64 8.22
C PRO A 126 4.98 4.70 6.72
N LEU A 127 3.71 4.58 6.35
CA LEU A 127 3.27 4.73 4.96
C LEU A 127 2.82 6.17 4.73
N VAL A 128 3.50 6.88 3.85
CA VAL A 128 3.14 8.22 3.42
C VAL A 128 2.65 8.18 1.98
N LYS A 129 1.40 8.55 1.77
CA LYS A 129 0.75 8.57 0.46
C LYS A 129 0.02 9.88 0.25
N GLU A 130 0.07 10.38 -0.97
CA GLU A 130 -0.86 11.41 -1.41
C GLU A 130 -2.28 10.85 -1.32
N MET A 131 -3.14 11.56 -0.59
CA MET A 131 -4.56 11.33 -0.59
C MET A 131 -5.14 12.18 -1.71
N SER A 132 -4.95 11.71 -2.94
CA SER A 132 -5.73 12.23 -4.05
C SER A 132 -7.20 11.98 -3.72
N ALA A 133 -8.10 12.90 -4.08
CA ALA A 133 -9.52 12.59 -4.15
C ALA A 133 -9.63 11.43 -5.13
N SER A 134 -9.62 10.21 -4.58
CA SER A 134 -9.46 8.98 -5.33
C SER A 134 -10.37 9.07 -6.54
N PRO A 135 -9.87 8.93 -7.78
CA PRO A 135 -10.77 8.84 -8.89
C PRO A 135 -11.65 7.64 -8.57
N GLU A 136 -12.94 7.87 -8.31
CA GLU A 136 -13.90 6.79 -8.13
C GLU A 136 -13.62 5.77 -9.24
N PRO A 137 -13.50 4.47 -8.91
CA PRO A 137 -13.08 3.48 -9.89
C PRO A 137 -13.99 3.60 -11.10
N THR A 138 -13.41 4.01 -12.24
CA THR A 138 -14.21 4.30 -13.44
C THR A 138 -14.92 3.03 -13.92
N VAL A 139 -14.32 1.87 -13.65
CA VAL A 139 -14.88 0.55 -13.93
C VAL A 139 -14.67 -0.36 -12.72
N VAL A 140 -15.74 -1.01 -12.27
CA VAL A 140 -15.68 -2.07 -11.26
C VAL A 140 -16.08 -3.38 -11.91
N ILE A 141 -15.21 -4.38 -11.82
CA ILE A 141 -15.46 -5.73 -12.36
C ILE A 141 -15.57 -6.70 -11.19
N THR A 142 -16.71 -7.38 -11.10
CA THR A 142 -16.94 -8.41 -10.08
C THR A 142 -16.77 -9.79 -10.70
N PHE A 143 -15.91 -10.60 -10.11
CA PHE A 143 -15.68 -11.98 -10.52
C PHE A 143 -16.44 -12.95 -9.61
N SER A 144 -17.11 -13.94 -10.20
CA SER A 144 -17.76 -15.04 -9.48
C SER A 144 -17.59 -16.35 -10.26
N GLY A 145 -17.57 -17.46 -9.53
CA GLY A 145 -17.47 -18.79 -10.14
C GLY A 145 -18.10 -19.84 -9.25
N ASP A 146 -19.15 -20.51 -9.75
CA ASP A 146 -19.88 -21.54 -8.99
C ASP A 146 -19.09 -22.85 -8.85
N GLN A 147 -18.13 -23.08 -9.74
CA GLN A 147 -17.33 -24.32 -9.82
C GLN A 147 -15.85 -24.12 -9.49
N LEU A 148 -15.45 -22.90 -9.13
CA LEU A 148 -14.07 -22.56 -8.80
C LEU A 148 -13.93 -22.38 -7.30
N THR A 149 -12.83 -22.88 -6.74
CA THR A 149 -12.44 -22.49 -5.38
C THR A 149 -12.03 -21.02 -5.35
N GLU A 150 -12.16 -20.37 -4.20
CA GLU A 150 -11.72 -18.97 -3.98
C GLU A 150 -10.26 -18.77 -4.44
N ARG A 151 -9.40 -19.75 -4.16
CA ARG A 151 -7.98 -19.77 -4.58
C ARG A 151 -7.80 -19.74 -6.09
N GLU A 152 -8.50 -20.63 -6.81
CA GLU A 152 -8.40 -20.70 -8.27
C GLU A 152 -8.91 -19.42 -8.92
N LEU A 153 -10.02 -18.88 -8.40
CA LEU A 153 -10.59 -17.62 -8.86
C LEU A 153 -9.57 -16.48 -8.70
N PHE A 154 -9.00 -16.30 -7.50
CA PHE A 154 -8.01 -15.24 -7.26
C PHE A 154 -6.72 -15.43 -8.05
N HIS A 155 -6.29 -16.68 -8.31
CA HIS A 155 -5.14 -16.93 -9.16
C HIS A 155 -5.37 -16.41 -10.59
N ILE A 156 -6.55 -16.71 -11.16
CA ILE A 156 -6.94 -16.22 -12.49
C ILE A 156 -7.07 -14.69 -12.48
N VAL A 157 -7.73 -14.12 -11.48
CA VAL A 157 -7.95 -12.66 -11.39
C VAL A 157 -6.62 -11.92 -11.23
N ARG A 158 -5.63 -12.47 -10.51
CA ARG A 158 -4.29 -11.85 -10.40
C ARG A 158 -3.56 -11.83 -11.74
N GLN A 159 -3.68 -12.87 -12.56
CA GLN A 159 -3.13 -12.87 -13.92
C GLN A 159 -3.84 -11.83 -14.80
N LEU A 160 -5.18 -11.79 -14.75
CA LEU A 160 -5.96 -10.78 -15.48
C LEU A 160 -5.61 -9.36 -15.04
N ARG A 161 -5.42 -9.12 -13.73
CA ARG A 161 -4.97 -7.84 -13.21
C ARG A 161 -3.65 -7.43 -13.86
N GLN A 162 -2.67 -8.33 -13.90
CA GLN A 162 -1.36 -8.06 -14.50
C GLN A 162 -1.48 -7.73 -16.00
N ASP A 163 -2.35 -8.43 -16.74
CA ASP A 163 -2.59 -8.15 -18.15
C ASP A 163 -3.27 -6.78 -18.37
N VAL A 164 -4.17 -6.40 -17.46
CA VAL A 164 -4.87 -5.10 -17.48
C VAL A 164 -3.92 -3.96 -17.11
N GLU A 165 -3.14 -4.10 -16.03
CA GLU A 165 -2.13 -3.11 -15.60
C GLU A 165 -1.02 -2.90 -16.65
N ALA A 166 -0.79 -3.86 -17.54
CA ALA A 166 0.16 -3.73 -18.63
C ALA A 166 -0.30 -2.76 -19.75
N LEU A 167 -1.58 -2.36 -19.77
CA LEU A 167 -2.10 -1.40 -20.74
C LEU A 167 -1.66 0.03 -20.37
N PRO A 168 -1.12 0.81 -21.33
CA PRO A 168 -0.55 2.13 -21.04
C PRO A 168 -1.57 3.17 -20.58
N GLU A 169 -2.86 2.97 -20.88
CA GLU A 169 -3.94 3.86 -20.42
C GLU A 169 -4.37 3.61 -18.97
N ILE A 170 -3.87 2.55 -18.32
CA ILE A 170 -4.30 2.14 -16.98
C ILE A 170 -3.23 2.54 -15.96
N LEU A 171 -3.63 3.39 -15.02
CA LEU A 171 -2.75 3.86 -13.93
C LEU A 171 -2.62 2.80 -12.83
N GLU A 172 -3.73 2.18 -12.44
CA GLU A 172 -3.78 1.21 -11.33
C GLU A 172 -5.00 0.28 -11.50
N ALA A 173 -4.84 -1.01 -11.17
CA ALA A 173 -5.96 -1.96 -11.11
C ALA A 173 -6.03 -2.61 -9.72
N ASN A 174 -6.79 -2.00 -8.81
CA ASN A 174 -6.93 -2.49 -7.45
C ASN A 174 -7.76 -3.78 -7.39
N LEU A 175 -7.19 -4.82 -6.79
CA LEU A 175 -7.90 -6.07 -6.45
C LEU A 175 -8.45 -5.94 -5.03
N SER A 176 -9.74 -6.24 -4.85
CA SER A 176 -10.39 -6.22 -3.54
C SER A 176 -11.04 -7.56 -3.23
N GLY A 177 -11.07 -7.91 -1.95
CA GLY A 177 -11.64 -9.14 -1.43
C GLY A 177 -10.68 -10.34 -1.46
N ASP A 178 -9.43 -10.17 -1.91
CA ASP A 178 -8.45 -11.25 -1.86
C ASP A 178 -7.96 -11.45 -0.43
N ARG A 179 -8.03 -12.70 0.03
CA ARG A 179 -7.49 -13.07 1.34
C ARG A 179 -6.04 -13.51 1.18
N GLU A 180 -5.20 -12.99 2.05
CA GLU A 180 -3.79 -13.39 2.09
C GLU A 180 -3.69 -14.88 2.48
N GLU A 181 -3.04 -15.67 1.63
CA GLU A 181 -2.79 -17.07 1.91
C GLU A 181 -1.65 -17.19 2.92
N VAL A 182 -1.89 -17.96 3.99
CA VAL A 182 -0.90 -18.19 5.03
C VAL A 182 -0.78 -19.69 5.30
N VAL A 183 0.43 -20.12 5.63
CA VAL A 183 0.68 -21.46 6.15
C VAL A 183 0.62 -21.37 7.66
N GLU A 184 -0.43 -21.92 8.25
CA GLU A 184 -0.59 -21.97 9.69
C GLU A 184 0.02 -23.25 10.24
N VAL A 185 0.90 -23.09 11.23
CA VAL A 185 1.59 -24.18 11.91
C VAL A 185 1.03 -24.29 13.32
N LEU A 186 0.19 -25.31 13.54
CA LEU A 186 -0.43 -25.56 14.84
C LEU A 186 0.46 -26.47 15.68
N LEU A 187 0.90 -25.96 16.82
CA LEU A 187 1.73 -26.72 17.75
C LEU A 187 0.90 -27.75 18.51
N ASP A 188 1.35 -29.01 18.57
CA ASP A 188 0.76 -30.06 19.40
C ASP A 188 1.57 -30.22 20.70
N PRO A 189 1.07 -29.74 21.86
CA PRO A 189 1.82 -29.77 23.11
C PRO A 189 2.26 -31.17 23.52
N SER A 190 1.43 -32.19 23.27
CA SER A 190 1.75 -33.57 23.64
C SER A 190 2.90 -34.14 22.82
N ARG A 191 3.01 -33.76 21.55
CA ARG A 191 4.14 -34.18 20.69
C ARG A 191 5.40 -33.42 21.06
N LEU A 192 5.30 -32.13 21.37
CA LEU A 192 6.45 -31.34 21.82
C LEU A 192 7.06 -31.90 23.10
N GLU A 193 6.24 -32.28 24.07
CA GLU A 193 6.69 -32.96 25.29
C GLU A 193 7.35 -34.30 24.98
N HIS A 194 6.77 -35.11 24.08
CA HIS A 194 7.33 -36.41 23.70
C HIS A 194 8.74 -36.30 23.12
N TYR A 195 8.99 -35.30 22.27
CA TYR A 195 10.29 -35.04 21.66
C TYR A 195 11.22 -34.14 22.50
N ASN A 196 10.75 -33.72 23.69
CA ASN A 196 11.43 -32.79 24.59
C ASN A 196 11.89 -31.53 23.82
N LEU A 197 10.92 -30.87 23.20
CA LEU A 197 11.07 -29.67 22.38
C LEU A 197 10.23 -28.53 22.95
N THR A 198 10.76 -27.31 22.87
CA THR A 198 10.05 -26.09 23.26
C THR A 198 9.54 -25.32 22.05
N ALA A 199 8.51 -24.49 22.23
CA ALA A 199 8.01 -23.61 21.18
C ALA A 199 9.07 -22.58 20.71
N GLU A 200 9.95 -22.15 21.61
CA GLU A 200 11.03 -21.21 21.28
C GLU A 200 12.11 -21.85 20.38
N GLU A 201 12.47 -23.11 20.64
CA GLU A 201 13.39 -23.87 19.77
C GLU A 201 12.82 -24.06 18.36
N LEU A 202 11.50 -24.24 18.23
CA LEU A 202 10.82 -24.30 16.95
C LEU A 202 10.91 -22.98 16.19
N LEU A 203 10.56 -21.86 16.83
CA LEU A 203 10.64 -20.53 16.22
C LEU A 203 12.07 -20.23 15.75
N LYS A 204 13.06 -20.54 16.58
CA LYS A 204 14.47 -20.36 16.23
C LYS A 204 14.88 -21.22 15.04
N SER A 205 14.38 -22.46 14.95
CA SER A 205 14.65 -23.37 13.84
C SER A 205 14.04 -22.86 12.53
N VAL A 206 12.80 -22.36 12.56
CA VAL A 206 12.15 -21.74 11.40
C VAL A 206 12.93 -20.52 10.93
N SER A 207 13.27 -19.60 11.83
CA SER A 207 14.02 -18.39 11.48
C SER A 207 15.42 -18.70 10.95
N ALA A 208 16.09 -19.74 11.46
CA ALA A 208 17.42 -20.14 10.99
C ALA A 208 17.41 -20.82 9.61
N ASN A 209 16.30 -21.44 9.22
CA ASN A 209 16.15 -22.15 7.95
C ASN A 209 15.42 -21.33 6.87
N ASN A 210 15.11 -20.06 7.15
CA ASN A 210 14.57 -19.12 6.16
C ASN A 210 15.54 -17.93 5.96
N LEU A 211 16.80 -18.25 5.67
CA LEU A 211 17.88 -17.27 5.50
C LEU A 211 18.42 -17.30 4.08
N LEU A 212 18.44 -16.13 3.44
CA LEU A 212 19.15 -15.94 2.18
C LEU A 212 20.66 -15.85 2.46
N ILE A 213 21.40 -16.91 2.17
CA ILE A 213 22.86 -16.94 2.35
C ILE A 213 23.55 -16.57 1.02
N PRO A 214 24.21 -15.41 0.91
CA PRO A 214 24.99 -15.08 -0.28
C PRO A 214 26.22 -16.00 -0.34
N SER A 215 26.27 -16.89 -1.34
CA SER A 215 27.31 -17.94 -1.39
C SER A 215 28.51 -17.60 -2.28
N GLY A 216 28.59 -16.35 -2.76
CA GLY A 216 29.74 -15.82 -3.50
C GLY A 216 29.92 -16.40 -4.91
N GLU A 217 31.07 -16.14 -5.51
CA GLU A 217 31.46 -16.67 -6.81
C GLU A 217 32.59 -17.68 -6.66
N TYR A 218 32.49 -18.81 -7.34
CA TYR A 218 33.56 -19.78 -7.50
C TYR A 218 34.33 -19.47 -8.79
N ASP A 219 35.58 -19.03 -8.64
CA ASP A 219 36.46 -18.70 -9.77
C ASP A 219 37.26 -19.93 -10.21
N THR A 220 37.19 -20.24 -11.51
CA THR A 220 37.96 -21.31 -12.13
C THR A 220 38.73 -20.75 -13.32
N ALA A 221 39.78 -21.46 -13.76
CA ALA A 221 40.54 -21.08 -14.96
C ALA A 221 39.69 -20.99 -16.25
N ARG A 222 38.42 -21.45 -16.23
CA ARG A 222 37.48 -21.39 -17.35
C ARG A 222 36.33 -20.40 -17.16
N GLY A 223 36.28 -19.68 -16.03
CA GLY A 223 35.25 -18.69 -15.73
C GLY A 223 34.81 -18.65 -14.28
N ARG A 224 34.04 -17.62 -13.93
CA ARG A 224 33.42 -17.40 -12.62
C ARG A 224 31.97 -17.88 -12.63
N PHE A 225 31.61 -18.67 -11.63
CA PHE A 225 30.26 -19.19 -11.44
C PHE A 225 29.71 -18.71 -10.10
N GLY A 226 28.54 -18.07 -10.10
CA GLY A 226 27.83 -17.77 -8.87
C GLY A 226 27.38 -19.06 -8.18
N VAL A 227 27.70 -19.21 -6.90
CA VAL A 227 27.19 -20.30 -6.07
C VAL A 227 25.98 -19.76 -5.32
N LYS A 228 24.87 -20.50 -5.34
CA LYS A 228 23.65 -20.20 -4.57
C LYS A 228 23.34 -21.39 -3.69
N VAL A 229 23.27 -21.17 -2.38
CA VAL A 229 22.72 -22.14 -1.43
C VAL A 229 21.22 -21.84 -1.28
N PRO A 230 20.33 -22.79 -1.64
CA PRO A 230 18.91 -22.65 -1.37
C PRO A 230 18.69 -22.78 0.15
N GLY A 231 18.18 -21.73 0.77
CA GLY A 231 17.88 -21.67 2.20
C GLY A 231 16.63 -20.83 2.52
N LEU A 232 15.82 -20.55 1.49
CA LEU A 232 14.53 -19.90 1.63
C LEU A 232 13.43 -20.96 1.57
N ILE A 233 12.39 -20.76 2.37
CA ILE A 233 11.18 -21.56 2.31
C ILE A 233 10.35 -21.00 1.15
N GLU A 234 10.14 -21.81 0.11
CA GLU A 234 9.37 -21.40 -1.08
C GLU A 234 8.00 -22.06 -1.09
N ASP A 235 7.95 -23.34 -0.71
CA ASP A 235 6.73 -24.14 -0.77
C ASP A 235 6.31 -24.71 0.60
N ARG A 236 5.05 -25.17 0.67
CA ARG A 236 4.52 -25.87 1.86
C ARG A 236 5.37 -27.09 2.22
N GLU A 237 5.82 -27.81 1.21
CA GLU A 237 6.65 -29.00 1.39
C GLU A 237 7.98 -28.67 2.09
N ASP A 238 8.52 -27.46 1.91
CA ASP A 238 9.72 -26.99 2.64
C ASP A 238 9.41 -26.79 4.12
N VAL A 239 8.23 -26.25 4.44
CA VAL A 239 7.76 -26.08 5.83
C VAL A 239 7.56 -27.43 6.50
N ILE A 240 6.99 -28.42 5.80
CA ILE A 240 6.72 -29.77 6.32
C ILE A 240 8.03 -30.49 6.68
N ASN A 241 9.01 -30.43 5.77
CA ASN A 241 10.27 -31.15 5.91
C ASN A 241 11.33 -30.39 6.71
N LEU A 242 10.96 -29.25 7.30
CA LEU A 242 11.89 -28.40 8.02
C LEU A 242 12.47 -29.15 9.24
N PRO A 243 13.80 -29.34 9.31
CA PRO A 243 14.41 -30.04 10.43
C PRO A 243 14.42 -29.16 11.69
N VAL A 244 13.87 -29.67 12.79
CA VAL A 244 13.81 -28.96 14.07
C VAL A 244 14.86 -29.49 15.05
N LYS A 245 15.09 -30.80 15.04
CA LYS A 245 16.05 -31.46 15.93
C LYS A 245 16.68 -32.64 15.22
N PHE A 246 17.98 -32.82 15.39
CA PHE A 246 18.71 -33.95 14.85
C PHE A 246 19.56 -34.60 15.95
N ASN A 247 19.61 -35.92 15.96
CA ASN A 247 20.50 -36.71 16.79
C ASN A 247 21.10 -37.85 15.95
N ALA A 248 21.91 -38.72 16.57
CA ALA A 248 22.52 -39.86 15.89
C ALA A 248 21.50 -40.90 15.39
N ASP A 249 20.28 -40.88 15.93
CA ASP A 249 19.23 -41.88 15.70
C ASP A 249 18.17 -41.41 14.68
N GLY A 250 18.11 -40.11 14.37
CA GLY A 250 17.17 -39.56 13.40
C GLY A 250 17.05 -38.04 13.38
N VAL A 251 16.22 -37.55 12.46
CA VAL A 251 15.85 -36.13 12.33
C VAL A 251 14.36 -36.03 12.63
N VAL A 252 14.00 -35.09 13.50
CA VAL A 252 12.63 -34.69 13.80
C VAL A 252 12.32 -33.47 12.95
N THR A 253 11.28 -33.57 12.13
CA THR A 253 10.83 -32.47 11.27
C THR A 253 9.69 -31.70 11.92
N LEU A 254 9.36 -30.54 11.34
CA LEU A 254 8.25 -29.71 11.82
C LEU A 254 6.92 -30.45 11.75
N SER A 255 6.70 -31.29 10.74
CA SER A 255 5.49 -32.11 10.61
C SER A 255 5.31 -33.17 11.69
N ASP A 256 6.40 -33.59 12.35
CA ASP A 256 6.32 -34.59 13.42
C ASP A 256 5.68 -34.01 14.68
N VAL A 257 5.85 -32.70 14.90
CA VAL A 257 5.46 -32.00 16.14
C VAL A 257 4.35 -30.96 15.94
N THR A 258 3.95 -30.70 14.69
CA THR A 258 2.93 -29.70 14.34
C THR A 258 1.95 -30.21 13.30
N ASP A 259 0.76 -29.61 13.26
CA ASP A 259 -0.18 -29.75 12.15
C ASP A 259 -0.08 -28.53 11.23
N ILE A 260 0.23 -28.76 9.95
CA ILE A 260 0.56 -27.71 8.98
C ILE A 260 -0.55 -27.63 7.94
N ARG A 261 -1.32 -26.55 8.00
CA ARG A 261 -2.46 -26.32 7.10
C ARG A 261 -2.32 -25.02 6.33
N ARG A 262 -2.73 -25.04 5.07
CA ARG A 262 -2.89 -23.82 4.27
C ARG A 262 -4.24 -23.22 4.63
N THR A 263 -4.23 -21.99 5.11
CA THR A 263 -5.43 -21.23 5.45
C THR A 263 -5.32 -19.83 4.87
N PHE A 264 -6.33 -19.02 5.14
CA PHE A 264 -6.32 -17.61 4.84
C PHE A 264 -6.19 -16.83 6.14
N LYS A 265 -5.50 -15.70 6.08
CA LYS A 265 -5.43 -14.76 7.20
C LYS A 265 -6.84 -14.37 7.64
N ASP A 266 -7.05 -14.26 8.96
CA ASP A 266 -8.34 -13.89 9.53
C ASP A 266 -8.76 -12.48 9.11
N ARG A 267 -10.08 -12.26 9.04
CA ARG A 267 -10.66 -10.96 8.72
C ARG A 267 -10.47 -10.03 9.92
N SER A 268 -9.63 -9.02 9.78
CA SER A 268 -9.54 -7.86 10.70
C SER A 268 -10.74 -6.94 10.53
#